data_AF-J1FAT9-F1
#
_entry.id   AF-J1FAT9-F1
#
_cell.length_a   1.000
_cell.length_b   1.000
_cell.length_c   1.000
_cell.angle_alpha   90.00
_cell.angle_beta   90.00
_cell.angle_gamma   90.00
#
_symmetry.space_group_name_H-M   'P 1'
#
loop_
_entity.id
_entity.type
_entity.pdbx_description
1 polymer ?
#
loop_
_entity_poly.entity_id
_entity_poly.type
_entity_poly.pdbx_seq_one_letter_code
_entity_poly.pdbx_strand_id
1 'polypeptide(L)'
;MNIISKENILNFDFHSNNISVFLDENGGIWFIAKQISDILGYSRTNKMVERLDDDENKTIPRKSASFIPDEFFGNQGLLSIINEWGLYTSILGSKLPNAKDFKKWVTREVLPEIRKTGSYSIEKKIETEKLTPQKSLEIVEVGIQILTIESNRTN
;
A
#
# COMPACT_ATOMS: atom_id res chain seq x y z
N MET A 1 -14.66 -0.48 -17.18
CA MET A 1 -13.35 -0.59 -16.53
C MET A 1 -13.44 -1.68 -15.47
N ASN A 2 -12.97 -2.89 -15.77
CA ASN A 2 -12.95 -4.00 -14.81
C ASN A 2 -11.66 -3.85 -13.99
N ILE A 3 -11.73 -2.99 -12.96
CA ILE A 3 -10.56 -2.60 -12.15
C ILE A 3 -10.02 -3.79 -11.34
N ILE A 4 -10.80 -4.86 -11.17
CA ILE A 4 -10.38 -6.00 -10.35
C ILE A 4 -10.82 -7.32 -10.98
N SER A 5 -9.86 -8.09 -11.50
CA SER A 5 -10.00 -9.52 -11.76
C SER A 5 -9.31 -10.28 -10.62
N LYS A 6 -9.84 -11.47 -10.27
CA LYS A 6 -9.21 -12.33 -9.25
C LYS A 6 -7.76 -12.71 -9.61
N GLU A 7 -7.45 -12.70 -10.90
CA GLU A 7 -6.16 -13.11 -11.46
C GLU A 7 -5.07 -12.04 -11.28
N ASN A 8 -5.45 -10.80 -10.97
CA ASN A 8 -4.53 -9.66 -10.77
C ASN A 8 -4.41 -9.25 -9.29
N ILE A 9 -4.60 -10.21 -8.37
CA ILE A 9 -4.49 -9.97 -6.92
C ILE A 9 -3.20 -10.55 -6.39
N LEU A 10 -2.39 -9.70 -5.76
CA LEU A 10 -1.24 -10.11 -4.97
C LEU A 10 -1.60 -9.95 -3.49
N ASN A 11 -1.42 -11.01 -2.71
CA ASN A 11 -1.64 -10.96 -1.26
C ASN A 11 -0.30 -10.95 -0.54
N PHE A 12 -0.16 -10.03 0.40
CA PHE A 12 1.05 -9.86 1.20
C PHE A 12 0.70 -9.93 2.68
N ASP A 13 1.59 -10.53 3.47
CA ASP A 13 1.47 -10.51 4.92
C ASP A 13 2.37 -9.40 5.48
N PHE A 14 1.77 -8.48 6.24
CA PHE A 14 2.49 -7.43 6.93
C PHE A 14 2.13 -7.46 8.42
N HIS A 15 3.07 -7.87 9.28
CA HIS A 15 2.84 -8.02 10.72
C HIS A 15 1.56 -8.83 11.05
N SER A 16 1.36 -9.95 10.35
CA SER A 16 0.15 -10.79 10.45
C SER A 16 -1.16 -10.15 9.96
N ASN A 17 -1.09 -9.03 9.25
CA ASN A 17 -2.22 -8.44 8.54
C ASN A 17 -2.07 -8.76 7.05
N ASN A 18 -3.10 -9.36 6.46
CA ASN A 18 -3.11 -9.61 5.03
C ASN A 18 -3.48 -8.32 4.27
N ILE A 19 -2.71 -7.99 3.25
CA ILE A 19 -2.92 -6.87 2.34
C ILE A 19 -3.16 -7.44 0.95
N SER A 20 -4.29 -7.09 0.34
CA SER A 20 -4.61 -7.41 -1.05
C SER A 20 -4.29 -6.21 -1.94
N VAL A 21 -3.48 -6.47 -2.97
CA VAL A 21 -3.03 -5.48 -3.96
C VAL A 21 -3.60 -5.86 -5.32
N PHE A 22 -4.21 -4.89 -5.99
CA PHE A 22 -4.82 -5.03 -7.31
C PHE A 22 -4.05 -4.22 -8.34
N LEU A 23 -3.89 -4.79 -9.54
CA LEU A 23 -3.35 -4.09 -10.70
C LEU A 23 -4.47 -3.80 -11.70
N ASP A 24 -4.58 -2.54 -12.11
CA ASP A 24 -5.43 -2.16 -13.23
C ASP A 24 -4.75 -2.37 -14.59
N GLU A 25 -5.52 -2.18 -15.66
CA GLU A 25 -5.07 -2.37 -17.05
C GLU A 25 -3.90 -1.47 -17.46
N ASN A 26 -3.71 -0.34 -16.77
CA ASN A 26 -2.65 0.62 -17.02
C ASN A 26 -1.43 0.42 -16.09
N GLY A 27 -1.45 -0.62 -15.25
CA GLY A 27 -0.41 -0.86 -14.23
C GLY A 27 -0.62 -0.07 -12.94
N GLY A 28 -1.73 0.66 -12.81
CA GLY A 28 -2.08 1.37 -11.60
C GLY A 28 -2.36 0.40 -10.44
N ILE A 29 -1.81 0.71 -9.28
CA ILE A 29 -1.89 -0.15 -8.10
C ILE A 29 -2.96 0.35 -7.16
N TRP A 30 -3.75 -0.59 -6.65
CA TRP A 30 -4.86 -0.32 -5.75
C TRP A 30 -4.83 -1.24 -4.53
N PHE A 31 -5.25 -0.72 -3.39
CA PHE A 31 -5.30 -1.41 -2.09
C PHE A 31 -6.70 -1.34 -1.51
N ILE A 32 -7.12 -2.35 -0.74
CA ILE A 32 -8.34 -2.24 0.06
C ILE A 32 -8.12 -1.22 1.17
N ALA A 33 -8.92 -0.15 1.17
CA ALA A 33 -8.76 0.94 2.14
C ALA A 33 -8.89 0.46 3.59
N LYS A 34 -9.73 -0.54 3.85
CA LYS A 34 -9.94 -1.10 5.19
C LYS A 34 -8.68 -1.80 5.73
N GLN A 35 -7.99 -2.61 4.92
CA GLN A 35 -6.74 -3.25 5.35
C GLN A 35 -5.69 -2.20 5.74
N ILE A 36 -5.52 -1.18 4.92
CA ILE A 36 -4.59 -0.07 5.19
C ILE A 36 -4.99 0.72 6.45
N SER A 37 -6.29 1.03 6.58
CA SER A 37 -6.84 1.69 7.76
C SER A 37 -6.54 0.92 9.04
N ASP A 38 -6.76 -0.39 9.04
CA ASP A 38 -6.54 -1.26 10.20
C ASP A 38 -5.05 -1.32 10.57
N ILE A 39 -4.17 -1.47 9.57
CA ILE A 39 -2.71 -1.48 9.76
C ILE A 39 -2.19 -0.15 10.35
N LEU A 40 -2.66 0.98 9.82
CA LEU A 40 -2.23 2.30 10.28
C LEU A 40 -2.85 2.64 11.65
N GLY A 41 -3.96 1.97 12.03
CA GLY A 41 -4.66 2.15 13.30
C GLY A 41 -5.75 3.22 13.25
N TYR A 42 -6.35 3.47 12.09
CA TYR A 42 -7.49 4.38 11.97
C TYR A 42 -8.73 3.73 12.61
N SER A 43 -9.48 4.50 13.40
CA SER A 43 -10.71 4.00 14.05
C SER A 43 -11.85 3.73 13.07
N ARG A 44 -11.84 4.38 11.90
CA ARG A 44 -12.81 4.21 10.82
C ARG A 44 -12.12 4.41 9.48
N THR A 45 -12.27 3.45 8.58
CA THR A 45 -11.76 3.54 7.19
C THR A 45 -12.22 4.81 6.49
N ASN A 46 -13.49 5.19 6.63
CA ASN A 46 -14.04 6.38 5.98
C ASN A 46 -13.30 7.66 6.39
N LYS A 47 -12.81 7.75 7.63
CA LYS A 47 -12.05 8.93 8.10
C LYS A 47 -10.66 9.05 7.47
N MET A 48 -10.10 7.93 7.02
CA MET A 48 -8.88 7.90 6.21
C MET A 48 -9.20 8.32 4.78
N VAL A 49 -10.21 7.71 4.16
CA VAL A 49 -10.60 7.96 2.76
C VAL A 49 -11.09 9.40 2.54
N GLU A 50 -11.85 9.98 3.48
CA GLU A 50 -12.32 11.39 3.43
C GLU A 50 -11.21 12.45 3.33
N ARG A 51 -9.95 12.07 3.58
CA ARG A 51 -8.79 12.97 3.50
C ARG A 51 -8.03 12.86 2.18
N LEU A 52 -8.40 11.89 1.35
CA LEU A 52 -7.78 11.64 0.07
C LEU A 52 -8.46 12.48 -1.00
N ASP A 53 -7.69 12.86 -2.00
CA ASP A 53 -8.23 13.54 -3.17
C ASP A 53 -9.10 12.59 -4.01
N ASP A 54 -9.91 13.15 -4.91
CA ASP A 54 -10.90 12.41 -5.70
C ASP A 54 -10.26 11.34 -6.62
N ASP A 55 -9.00 11.52 -7.01
CA ASP A 55 -8.24 10.59 -7.85
C ASP A 55 -7.44 9.55 -7.06
N GLU A 56 -7.29 9.73 -5.75
CA GLU A 56 -6.54 8.85 -4.86
C GLU A 56 -7.37 7.67 -4.33
N ASN A 57 -8.70 7.71 -4.50
CA ASN A 57 -9.61 6.68 -4.03
C ASN A 57 -10.72 6.35 -5.04
N LYS A 58 -11.27 5.14 -4.94
CA LYS A 58 -12.46 4.71 -5.71
C LYS A 58 -13.35 3.82 -4.87
N THR A 59 -14.63 3.79 -5.21
CA THR A 59 -15.59 2.82 -4.67
C THR A 59 -16.02 1.81 -5.73
N ILE A 60 -16.00 0.52 -5.39
CA ILE A 60 -16.37 -0.56 -6.29
C ILE A 60 -17.59 -1.31 -5.73
N PRO A 61 -18.63 -1.57 -6.54
CA PRO A 61 -19.76 -2.38 -6.12
C PRO A 61 -19.37 -3.84 -5.84
N ARG A 62 -19.98 -4.46 -4.82
CA ARG A 62 -19.76 -5.89 -4.46
C ARG A 62 -19.83 -6.85 -5.64
N LYS A 63 -20.76 -6.64 -6.57
CA LYS A 63 -20.90 -7.49 -7.78
C LYS A 63 -19.63 -7.53 -8.64
N SER A 64 -18.82 -6.48 -8.59
CA SER A 64 -17.57 -6.35 -9.36
C SER A 64 -16.34 -6.86 -8.60
N ALA A 65 -16.49 -7.20 -7.31
CA ALA A 65 -15.42 -7.65 -6.44
C ALA A 65 -15.88 -8.84 -5.57
N SER A 66 -16.67 -9.77 -6.14
CA SER A 66 -17.34 -10.84 -5.39
C SER A 66 -16.40 -11.87 -4.74
N PHE A 67 -15.12 -11.86 -5.10
CA PHE A 67 -14.07 -12.68 -4.49
C PHE A 67 -13.46 -12.04 -3.24
N ILE A 68 -13.79 -10.77 -2.93
CA ILE A 68 -13.38 -10.11 -1.69
C ILE A 68 -14.35 -10.50 -0.56
N PRO A 69 -13.84 -10.80 0.64
CA PRO A 69 -14.68 -11.08 1.80
C PRO A 69 -15.66 -9.95 2.16
N ASP A 70 -16.86 -10.33 2.62
CA ASP A 70 -17.95 -9.39 2.89
C ASP A 70 -17.62 -8.31 3.94
N GLU A 71 -16.69 -8.60 4.86
CA GLU A 71 -16.24 -7.69 5.92
C GLU A 71 -15.50 -6.45 5.42
N PHE A 72 -15.01 -6.45 4.18
CA PHE A 72 -14.35 -5.29 3.57
C PHE A 72 -15.32 -4.33 2.88
N PHE A 73 -16.59 -4.72 2.74
CA PHE A 73 -17.62 -3.86 2.16
C PHE A 73 -18.29 -3.03 3.24
N GLY A 74 -18.54 -1.76 2.94
CA GLY A 74 -19.40 -0.92 3.78
C GLY A 74 -20.86 -1.34 3.69
N ASN A 75 -21.71 -0.74 4.54
CA ASN A 75 -23.15 -1.05 4.62
C ASN A 75 -23.92 -0.94 3.29
N GLN A 76 -23.41 -0.15 2.34
CA GLN A 76 -24.00 0.01 1.00
C GLN A 76 -23.52 -1.05 0.00
N GLY A 77 -22.74 -2.05 0.42
CA GLY A 77 -22.15 -3.05 -0.48
C GLY A 77 -21.06 -2.46 -1.39
N LEU A 78 -20.42 -1.38 -0.95
CA LEU A 78 -19.33 -0.71 -1.67
C LEU A 78 -17.99 -1.01 -0.99
N LEU A 79 -17.00 -1.41 -1.79
CA LEU A 79 -15.61 -1.56 -1.40
C LEU A 79 -14.88 -0.24 -1.68
N SER A 80 -14.27 0.36 -0.65
CA SER A 80 -13.37 1.49 -0.85
C SER A 80 -11.96 0.97 -1.12
N ILE A 81 -11.36 1.43 -2.22
CA ILE A 81 -9.96 1.18 -2.56
C ILE A 81 -9.21 2.50 -2.68
N ILE A 82 -7.91 2.46 -2.41
CA ILE A 82 -7.00 3.61 -2.55
C ILE A 82 -5.87 3.24 -3.48
N ASN A 83 -5.37 4.19 -4.26
CA ASN A 83 -4.20 3.95 -5.10
C ASN A 83 -2.90 4.17 -4.31
N GLU A 84 -1.76 4.05 -4.99
CA GLU A 84 -0.44 4.31 -4.41
C GLU A 84 -0.31 5.73 -3.81
N TRP A 85 -0.82 6.75 -4.50
CA TRP A 85 -0.77 8.12 -4.01
C TRP A 85 -1.60 8.29 -2.74
N GLY A 86 -2.82 7.75 -2.73
CA GLY A 86 -3.68 7.73 -1.55
C GLY A 86 -3.08 6.95 -0.37
N LEU A 87 -2.29 5.90 -0.63
CA LEU A 87 -1.52 5.20 0.40
C LEU A 87 -0.46 6.15 1.01
N TYR A 88 0.32 6.84 0.18
CA TYR A 88 1.31 7.81 0.66
C TYR A 88 0.68 8.96 1.44
N THR A 89 -0.41 9.53 0.93
CA THR A 89 -1.18 10.57 1.62
C THR A 89 -1.71 10.06 2.97
N SER A 90 -2.22 8.83 3.03
CA SER A 90 -2.68 8.20 4.27
C SER A 90 -1.58 8.03 5.31
N ILE A 91 -0.36 7.66 4.89
CA ILE A 91 0.76 7.43 5.80
C ILE A 91 1.42 8.75 6.23
N LEU A 92 1.71 9.63 5.27
CA LEU A 92 2.39 10.91 5.51
C LEU A 92 1.48 11.90 6.23
N GLY A 93 0.17 11.88 5.99
CA GLY A 93 -0.81 12.69 6.70
C GLY A 93 -1.15 12.18 8.11
N SER A 94 -0.84 10.92 8.43
CA SER A 94 -1.24 10.30 9.69
C SER A 94 -0.37 10.73 10.88
N LYS A 95 -1.02 10.82 12.05
CA LYS A 95 -0.40 11.03 13.38
C LYS A 95 -0.36 9.74 14.21
N LEU A 96 -0.83 8.62 13.65
CA LEU A 96 -0.93 7.34 14.34
C LEU A 96 0.47 6.74 14.59
N PRO A 97 0.67 5.98 15.68
CA PRO A 97 1.98 5.41 16.01
C PRO A 97 2.61 4.61 14.87
N ASN A 98 1.85 3.72 14.23
CA ASN A 98 2.34 2.86 13.15
C ASN A 98 2.79 3.68 11.91
N ALA A 99 2.06 4.75 11.60
CA ALA A 99 2.42 5.65 10.50
C ALA A 99 3.68 6.49 10.80
N LYS A 100 3.97 6.78 12.08
CA LYS A 100 5.16 7.56 12.46
C LYS A 100 6.45 6.82 12.11
N ASP A 101 6.49 5.51 12.27
CA ASP A 101 7.70 4.74 12.03
C ASP A 101 7.98 4.61 10.53
N PHE A 102 6.96 4.36 9.71
CA PHE A 102 7.09 4.44 8.25
C PHE A 102 7.53 5.85 7.80
N LYS A 103 6.91 6.90 8.33
CA LYS A 103 7.27 8.28 8.02
C LYS A 103 8.72 8.58 8.38
N LYS A 104 9.20 8.14 9.55
CA LYS A 104 10.61 8.30 9.93
C LYS A 104 11.53 7.55 8.99
N TRP A 105 11.20 6.30 8.66
CA TRP A 105 11.98 5.48 7.74
C TRP A 105 12.10 6.15 6.36
N VAL A 106 10.98 6.57 5.78
CA VAL A 106 10.97 7.28 4.49
C VAL A 106 11.78 8.58 4.56
N THR A 107 11.55 9.42 5.58
CA THR A 107 12.16 10.76 5.66
C THR A 107 13.63 10.75 6.09
N ARG A 108 14.09 9.72 6.81
CA ARG A 108 15.46 9.65 7.34
C ARG A 108 16.37 8.71 6.57
N GLU A 109 15.82 7.73 5.87
CA GLU A 109 16.61 6.75 5.11
C GLU A 109 16.32 6.83 3.62
N VAL A 110 15.09 6.53 3.21
CA VAL A 110 14.73 6.35 1.78
C VAL A 110 14.96 7.65 1.00
N LEU A 111 14.32 8.75 1.39
CA LEU A 111 14.42 10.02 0.65
C LEU A 111 15.84 10.59 0.70
N PRO A 112 16.57 10.59 1.83
CA PRO A 112 17.97 11.00 1.85
C PRO A 112 18.88 10.16 0.97
N GLU A 113 18.64 8.85 0.86
CA GLU A 113 19.40 7.97 -0.03
C GLU A 113 19.08 8.31 -1.49
N ILE A 114 17.81 8.29 -1.91
CA ILE A 114 17.40 8.67 -3.27
C ILE A 114 17.97 10.04 -3.66
N ARG A 115 17.94 11.04 -2.77
CA ARG A 115 18.51 12.36 -3.05
C ARG A 115 20.02 12.30 -3.33
N LYS A 116 20.76 11.40 -2.68
CA LYS A 116 22.22 11.28 -2.79
C LYS A 116 22.64 10.40 -3.97
N THR A 117 21.92 9.31 -4.24
CA THR A 117 22.32 8.25 -5.16
C THR A 117 21.45 8.18 -6.41
N GLY A 118 20.30 8.85 -6.41
CA GLY A 118 19.29 8.73 -7.47
C GLY A 118 18.41 7.48 -7.36
N SER A 119 18.65 6.60 -6.39
CA SER A 119 17.92 5.34 -6.23
C SER A 119 17.98 4.83 -4.79
N TYR A 120 17.03 3.97 -4.40
CA TYR A 120 17.06 3.26 -3.13
C TYR A 120 17.16 1.75 -3.41
N SER A 121 18.16 1.08 -2.85
CA SER A 121 18.31 -0.37 -2.98
C SER A 121 18.41 -1.02 -1.61
N ILE A 122 17.48 -1.93 -1.31
CA ILE A 122 17.46 -2.67 -0.03
C ILE A 122 18.69 -3.57 0.10
N GLU A 123 19.18 -4.13 -1.02
CA GLU A 123 20.27 -5.10 -1.03
C GLU A 123 21.55 -4.54 -0.38
N LYS A 124 21.76 -3.23 -0.46
CA LYS A 124 22.93 -2.53 0.07
C LYS A 124 22.94 -2.40 1.60
N LYS A 125 21.81 -2.62 2.28
CA LYS A 125 21.66 -2.40 3.73
C LYS A 125 21.79 -3.66 4.59
N ILE A 126 21.93 -4.84 4.00
CA ILE A 126 22.01 -6.12 4.74
C ILE A 126 23.37 -6.27 5.48
N GLU A 127 24.39 -5.47 5.16
CA GLU A 127 25.73 -5.63 5.74
C GLU A 127 26.03 -4.84 7.02
N THR A 128 25.19 -3.89 7.46
CA THR A 128 25.49 -3.13 8.69
C THR A 128 24.25 -2.78 9.50
N GLU A 129 24.30 -3.15 10.78
CA GLU A 129 23.39 -2.86 11.90
C GLU A 129 22.26 -3.86 12.18
N LYS A 130 22.29 -4.36 13.43
CA LYS A 130 21.29 -5.23 14.06
C LYS A 130 19.95 -4.51 14.22
N LEU A 131 19.16 -4.48 13.16
CA LEU A 131 17.70 -4.45 13.19
C LEU A 131 17.27 -5.80 12.62
N THR A 132 16.45 -6.57 13.34
CA THR A 132 16.13 -7.96 12.98
C THR A 132 15.61 -8.03 11.53
N PRO A 133 16.27 -8.82 10.65
CA PRO A 133 16.03 -8.83 9.19
C PRO A 133 14.57 -9.01 8.76
N GLN A 134 13.75 -9.70 9.53
CA GLN A 134 12.35 -9.98 9.20
C GLN A 134 11.43 -8.75 9.15
N LYS A 135 11.73 -7.65 9.84
CA LYS A 135 10.73 -6.58 10.09
C LYS A 135 10.80 -5.39 9.11
N SER A 136 11.92 -5.26 8.40
CA SER A 136 12.14 -4.25 7.36
C SER A 136 11.93 -4.80 5.95
N LEU A 137 11.81 -6.11 5.77
CA LEU A 137 11.57 -6.73 4.46
C LEU A 137 10.07 -6.70 4.09
N GLU A 138 9.13 -6.92 5.02
CA GLU A 138 7.68 -6.97 4.68
C GLU A 138 7.10 -5.62 4.19
N ILE A 139 7.56 -4.48 4.72
CA ILE A 139 7.05 -3.15 4.32
C ILE A 139 7.53 -2.77 2.92
N VAL A 140 8.73 -3.24 2.57
CA VAL A 140 9.45 -2.78 1.38
C VAL A 140 9.35 -3.81 0.26
N GLU A 141 9.05 -5.08 0.53
CA GLU A 141 8.65 -6.06 -0.49
C GLU A 141 7.37 -5.64 -1.20
N VAL A 142 6.38 -5.10 -0.47
CA VAL A 142 5.17 -4.51 -1.09
C VAL A 142 5.55 -3.32 -1.98
N GLY A 143 6.41 -2.42 -1.50
CA GLY A 143 6.83 -1.24 -2.27
C GLY A 143 7.78 -1.53 -3.45
N ILE A 144 8.63 -2.56 -3.37
CA ILE A 144 9.61 -2.91 -4.40
C ILE A 144 9.06 -3.86 -5.45
N GLN A 145 8.17 -4.79 -5.12
CA GLN A 145 7.49 -5.57 -6.17
C GLN A 145 6.65 -4.67 -7.07
N ILE A 146 6.04 -3.64 -6.50
CA ILE A 146 5.33 -2.56 -7.18
C ILE A 146 6.23 -1.83 -8.20
N LEU A 147 7.45 -1.45 -7.81
CA LEU A 147 8.41 -0.75 -8.69
C LEU A 147 9.13 -1.69 -9.68
N THR A 148 9.22 -2.99 -9.39
CA THR A 148 9.89 -3.97 -10.25
C THR A 148 9.03 -4.38 -11.46
N ILE A 149 7.70 -4.28 -11.36
CA ILE A 149 6.78 -4.51 -12.48
C ILE A 149 6.91 -3.41 -13.55
N GLU A 150 7.24 -2.18 -13.17
CA GLU A 150 7.46 -1.05 -14.09
C GLU A 150 8.77 -1.17 -14.88
N SER A 151 9.85 -1.68 -14.27
CA SER A 151 11.16 -1.80 -14.94
C SER A 151 11.26 -2.95 -15.97
N ASN A 152 10.41 -3.97 -15.86
CA ASN A 152 10.37 -5.12 -16.78
C ASN A 152 9.48 -4.91 -18.02
N ARG A 153 8.91 -3.71 -18.22
CA ARG A 153 8.08 -3.37 -19.40
C ARG A 153 8.79 -2.46 -20.42
N THR A 154 10.07 -2.14 -20.18
CA THR A 154 10.91 -1.32 -21.08
C THR A 154 12.04 -2.08 -21.78
N ASN A 155 11.88 -3.39 -21.99
CA ASN A 155 12.65 -4.17 -22.98
C ASN A 155 11.72 -4.96 -23.89
#